data_AF-A0A1H5Y0B9-F1
#
_entry.id   AF-A0A1H5Y0B9-F1
#
_cell.length_a   1.000
_cell.length_b   1.000
_cell.length_c   1.000
_cell.angle_alpha   90.00
_cell.angle_beta   90.00
_cell.angle_gamma   90.00
#
_symmetry.space_group_name_H-M   'P 1'
#
loop_
_entity.id
_entity.type
_entity.pdbx_description
1 polymer ?
#
loop_
_entity_poly.entity_id
_entity_poly.type
_entity_poly.pdbx_seq_one_letter_code
_entity_poly.pdbx_strand_id
1 'polypeptide(L)'
;MVRKYQKPLTEVELELSRAKRELAEVKMERDFIIKMCDVFREGVAVRYGLIELMRRSYPIALMCRVLNVFESGFHAQRTRPVCSL
;
A
#
# COMPACT_ATOMS: atom_id res chain seq x y z
N MET A 1 -13.22 38.56 3.24
CA MET A 1 -12.64 37.28 2.77
C MET A 1 -11.37 37.58 1.99
N VAL A 2 -10.19 37.35 2.58
CA VAL A 2 -8.90 37.58 1.90
C VAL A 2 -8.65 36.42 0.94
N ARG A 3 -8.63 36.69 -0.37
CA ARG A 3 -8.15 35.73 -1.37
C ARG A 3 -6.67 35.50 -1.10
N LYS A 4 -6.29 34.34 -0.59
CA LYS A 4 -4.88 33.95 -0.46
C LYS A 4 -4.32 33.83 -1.87
N TYR A 5 -3.41 34.74 -2.25
CA TYR A 5 -2.59 34.59 -3.44
C TYR A 5 -1.61 33.44 -3.16
N GLN A 6 -1.92 32.24 -3.66
CA GLN A 6 -0.96 31.15 -3.68
C GLN A 6 0.03 31.48 -4.81
N LYS A 7 1.29 31.79 -4.48
CA LYS A 7 2.34 31.89 -5.50
C LYS A 7 2.46 30.52 -6.19
N PRO A 8 2.63 30.46 -7.53
CA PRO A 8 2.91 29.20 -8.19
C PRO A 8 4.17 28.59 -7.58
N LEU A 9 4.11 27.30 -7.22
CA LEU A 9 5.27 26.60 -6.69
C LEU A 9 6.41 26.70 -7.70
N THR A 10 7.59 27.05 -7.20
CA THR A 10 8.83 26.95 -7.98
C THR A 10 9.09 25.49 -8.35
N GLU A 11 9.87 25.26 -9.41
CA GLU A 11 10.25 23.90 -9.85
C GLU A 11 10.85 23.09 -8.69
N VAL A 12 11.71 23.72 -7.89
CA VAL A 12 12.33 23.11 -6.71
C VAL A 12 11.30 22.69 -5.66
N GLU A 13 10.26 23.49 -5.43
CA GLU A 13 9.18 23.13 -4.49
C GLU A 13 8.34 21.96 -5.03
N LEU A 14 8.13 21.88 -6.36
CA LEU A 14 7.42 20.78 -7.00
C LEU A 14 8.23 19.48 -6.84
N GLU A 15 9.52 19.51 -7.16
CA GLU A 15 10.42 18.37 -6.97
C GLU A 15 10.48 17.95 -5.50
N LEU A 16 10.59 18.91 -4.58
CA LEU A 16 10.57 18.62 -3.13
C LEU A 16 9.26 17.94 -2.71
N SER A 17 8.13 18.36 -3.27
CA SER A 17 6.83 17.74 -2.99
C SER A 17 6.75 16.29 -3.48
N ARG A 18 7.29 16.01 -4.67
CA ARG A 18 7.37 14.65 -5.24
C ARG A 18 8.28 13.76 -4.40
N ALA A 19 9.48 14.25 -4.08
CA ALA A 19 10.44 13.53 -3.25
C ALA A 19 9.89 13.23 -1.85
N LYS A 20 9.19 14.18 -1.21
CA LYS A 20 8.53 13.96 0.08
C LYS A 20 7.44 12.89 0.01
N ARG A 21 6.69 12.85 -1.08
CA ARG A 21 5.67 11.83 -1.31
C ARG A 21 6.29 10.45 -1.47
N GLU A 22 7.28 10.32 -2.34
CA GLU A 22 8.01 9.05 -2.53
C GLU A 22 8.65 8.57 -1.23
N LEU A 23 9.26 9.48 -0.46
CA LEU A 23 9.84 9.16 0.84
C LEU A 23 8.78 8.66 1.83
N ALA A 24 7.57 9.22 1.80
CA ALA A 24 6.46 8.75 2.65
C ALA A 24 5.99 7.34 2.23
N GLU A 25 5.87 7.09 0.92
CA GLU A 25 5.50 5.77 0.37
C GLU A 25 6.55 4.71 0.75
N VAL A 26 7.84 4.99 0.54
CA VAL A 26 8.95 4.08 0.86
C VAL A 26 9.06 3.81 2.37
N LYS A 27 8.86 4.84 3.21
CA LYS A 27 8.83 4.65 4.68
C LYS A 27 7.70 3.72 5.09
N MET A 28 6.52 3.89 4.50
CA MET A 28 5.37 3.03 4.76
C MET A 28 5.63 1.58 4.33
N GLU A 29 6.24 1.37 3.16
CA GLU A 29 6.67 0.04 2.69
C GLU A 29 7.65 -0.61 3.67
N ARG A 30 8.70 0.10 4.09
CA ARG A 30 9.69 -0.40 5.05
C ARG A 30 9.04 -0.80 6.38
N ASP A 31 8.21 0.07 6.93
CA ASP A 31 7.57 -0.18 8.23
C ASP A 31 6.59 -1.36 8.15
N PHE A 32 5.94 -1.55 7.00
CA PHE A 32 5.12 -2.73 6.73
C PHE A 32 5.95 -4.02 6.63
N ILE A 33 7.10 -4.00 5.92
CA ILE A 33 8.01 -5.16 5.80
C ILE A 33 8.43 -5.65 7.19
N ILE A 34 8.91 -4.73 8.05
CA ILE A 34 9.36 -5.05 9.41
C ILE A 34 8.25 -5.75 10.20
N LYS A 35 7.00 -5.33 10.02
CA LYS A 35 5.85 -5.88 10.73
C LYS A 35 5.46 -7.29 10.24
N MET A 36 5.84 -7.66 9.03
CA MET A 36 5.30 -8.83 8.32
C MET A 36 6.38 -9.81 7.82
N CYS A 37 7.61 -9.70 8.32
CA CYS A 37 8.76 -10.54 7.93
C CYS A 37 8.45 -12.05 7.88
N ASP A 38 7.62 -12.55 8.79
CA ASP A 38 7.28 -13.98 8.86
C ASP A 38 6.35 -14.43 7.71
N VAL A 39 5.51 -13.52 7.19
CA VAL A 39 4.50 -13.83 6.15
C VAL A 39 5.13 -14.04 4.76
N PHE A 40 6.38 -13.61 4.55
CA PHE A 40 7.05 -13.78 3.26
C PHE A 40 7.32 -15.25 2.90
N ARG A 41 7.38 -16.14 3.89
CA ARG A 41 7.58 -17.58 3.69
C ARG A 41 6.27 -18.33 3.43
N GLU A 42 5.14 -17.64 3.57
CA GLU A 42 3.81 -18.23 3.49
C GLU A 42 3.24 -18.21 2.06
N GLY A 43 2.26 -19.09 1.84
CA GLY A 43 1.52 -19.17 0.59
C GLY A 43 0.64 -17.94 0.32
N VAL A 44 0.23 -17.78 -0.94
CA VAL A 44 -0.60 -16.65 -1.42
C VAL A 44 -1.90 -16.44 -0.63
N ALA A 45 -2.53 -17.51 -0.14
CA ALA A 45 -3.75 -17.39 0.66
C ALA A 45 -3.51 -16.64 1.99
N VAL A 46 -2.39 -16.91 2.67
CA VAL A 46 -2.00 -16.23 3.91
C VAL A 46 -1.68 -14.75 3.63
N ARG A 47 -0.97 -14.48 2.53
CA ARG A 47 -0.66 -13.11 2.08
C ARG A 47 -1.94 -12.30 1.83
N TYR A 48 -2.93 -12.88 1.16
CA TYR A 48 -4.24 -12.22 0.95
C TYR A 48 -5.04 -12.03 2.24
N GLY A 49 -4.97 -12.99 3.17
CA GLY A 49 -5.55 -12.84 4.51
C GLY A 49 -4.96 -11.66 5.27
N LEU A 50 -3.63 -11.49 5.18
CA LEU A 50 -2.94 -10.34 5.76
C LEU A 50 -3.38 -9.02 5.12
N ILE A 51 -3.48 -8.97 3.79
CA ILE A 51 -3.98 -7.79 3.05
C ILE A 51 -5.39 -7.42 3.54
N GLU A 52 -6.29 -8.39 3.70
CA GLU A 52 -7.64 -8.13 4.19
C GLU A 52 -7.65 -7.58 5.63
N LEU A 53 -6.81 -8.13 6.51
CA LEU A 53 -6.69 -7.66 7.90
C LEU A 53 -6.20 -6.20 7.98
N MET A 54 -5.26 -5.83 7.11
CA MET A 54 -4.52 -4.57 7.20
C MET A 54 -5.01 -3.49 6.22
N ARG A 55 -6.00 -3.78 5.36
CA ARG A 55 -6.50 -2.86 4.31
C ARG A 55 -7.00 -1.49 4.79
N ARG A 56 -7.29 -1.34 6.09
CA ARG A 56 -7.69 -0.06 6.70
C ARG A 56 -6.51 0.81 7.09
N SER A 57 -5.34 0.21 7.29
CA SER A 57 -4.13 0.88 7.76
C SER A 57 -3.10 1.11 6.64
N TYR A 58 -3.10 0.25 5.62
CA TYR A 58 -2.17 0.33 4.50
C TYR A 58 -2.91 0.26 3.16
N PRO A 59 -2.43 0.96 2.11
CA PRO A 59 -2.97 0.82 0.77
C PRO A 59 -2.80 -0.61 0.24
N ILE A 60 -3.82 -1.15 -0.42
CA ILE A 60 -3.79 -2.50 -1.01
C ILE A 60 -2.66 -2.61 -2.03
N ALA A 61 -2.51 -1.63 -2.93
CA ALA A 61 -1.45 -1.61 -3.94
C ALA A 61 -0.04 -1.70 -3.32
N LEU A 62 0.18 -1.04 -2.18
CA LEU A 62 1.45 -1.11 -1.44
C LEU A 62 1.69 -2.52 -0.91
N MET A 63 0.70 -3.10 -0.23
CA MET A 63 0.83 -4.44 0.33
C MET A 63 1.00 -5.51 -0.76
N CYS A 64 0.29 -5.40 -1.88
CA CYS A 64 0.44 -6.29 -3.03
C CYS A 64 1.86 -6.24 -3.62
N ARG A 65 2.41 -5.02 -3.79
CA ARG A 65 3.79 -4.82 -4.25
C ARG A 65 4.80 -5.44 -3.29
N VAL A 66 4.67 -5.15 -2.00
CA VAL A 66 5.61 -5.66 -0.98
C VAL A 66 5.54 -7.18 -0.87
N LEU A 67 4.34 -7.76 -0.81
CA LEU A 67 4.14 -9.21 -0.66
C LEU A 67 4.34 -9.99 -1.98
N ASN A 68 4.67 -9.30 -3.07
CA ASN A 68 4.82 -9.85 -4.41
C ASN A 68 3.59 -10.69 -4.85
N VAL A 69 2.41 -10.09 -4.78
CA VAL A 69 1.13 -10.68 -5.21
C VAL A 69 0.36 -9.73 -6.11
N PHE A 70 -0.48 -10.27 -6.99
CA PHE A 70 -1.35 -9.45 -7.84
C PHE A 70 -2.63 -9.04 -7.11
N GLU A 71 -3.04 -7.79 -7.32
CA GLU A 71 -4.28 -7.21 -6.78
C GLU A 71 -5.54 -7.89 -7.34
N SER A 72 -5.52 -8.27 -8.63
CA SER A 72 -6.60 -9.06 -9.23
C SER A 72 -6.81 -10.39 -8.52
N GLY A 73 -5.73 -11.07 -8.11
CA GLY A 73 -5.79 -12.30 -7.34
C GLY A 73 -6.35 -12.09 -5.92
N PHE A 74 -6.06 -10.95 -5.29
CA PHE A 74 -6.66 -10.58 -4.00
C PHE A 74 -8.19 -10.43 -4.12
N HIS A 75 -8.66 -9.70 -5.12
CA HIS A 75 -10.10 -9.53 -5.36
C HIS A 75 -10.80 -10.84 -5.73
N ALA A 76 -10.17 -11.67 -6.57
CA ALA A 76 -10.68 -12.99 -6.92
C ALA A 76 -10.75 -13.92 -5.69
N GLN A 77 -9.76 -13.90 -4.81
CA GLN A 77 -9.77 -14.69 -3.58
C GLN A 77 -10.94 -14.30 -2.65
N ARG A 78 -11.32 -13.02 -2.61
CA ARG A 78 -12.45 -12.53 -1.81
C ARG A 78 -13.81 -12.94 -2.35
N THR A 79 -13.91 -13.23 -3.65
CA THR A 79 -15.15 -13.67 -4.29
C THR A 79 -15.23 -15.18 -4.43
N ARG A 80 -14.15 -15.92 -4.14
CA ARG A 80 -14.19 -17.38 -4.12
C ARG A 80 -15.15 -17.87 -3.03
N PRO A 81 -16.11 -18.73 -3.35
CA PRO A 81 -16.92 -19.38 -2.34
C PRO A 81 -16.01 -20.21 -1.44
N VAL A 82 -16.18 -20.08 -0.13
CA VAL A 82 -15.64 -21.07 0.81
C VAL A 82 -16.30 -22.38 0.44
N CYS A 83 -15.52 -23.40 0.07
CA CYS A 83 -16.06 -24.75 -0.06
C CYS A 83 -16.62 -25.14 1.30
N SER A 84 -17.95 -25.07 1.45
CA SER A 84 -18.67 -25.74 2.51
C SER A 84 -18.62 -27.23 2.19
N LEU A 85 -17.76 -27.97 2.91
CA LEU A 85 -17.87 -29.42 3.06
C LEU A 85 -18.98 -29.73 4.07
#